data_AF-A0A813ZQ21-F1
#
_entry.id   AF-A0A813ZQ21-F1
#
_cell.length_a   1.000
_cell.length_b   1.000
_cell.length_c   1.000
_cell.angle_alpha   90.00
_cell.angle_beta   90.00
_cell.angle_gamma   90.00
#
_symmetry.space_group_name_H-M   'P 1'
#
loop_
_entity.id
_entity.type
_entity.pdbx_description
1 polymer ?
#
loop_
_entity_poly.entity_id
_entity_poly.type
_entity_poly.pdbx_seq_one_letter_code
_entity_poly.pdbx_strand_id
1 'polypeptide(L)'
;MRRLAISGQLVGADRQLVKMVCLQLTLVVLAAIPYGIYNTYILSTSNRNKTAEQIDQEFLFLTTTSLLGLFNFGGSFYVFLAASRRFRQIVRERLFCYCKVRNAIIPNTMSSKGQT
;
A
#
# COMPACT_ATOMS: atom_id res chain seq x y z
N MET A 1 23.34 -31.25 6.68
CA MET A 1 23.00 -30.56 5.41
C MET A 1 22.05 -29.35 5.54
N ARG A 2 21.79 -28.78 6.73
CA ARG A 2 20.91 -27.59 6.86
C ARG A 2 21.59 -26.22 6.60
N ARG A 3 22.92 -26.14 6.59
CA ARG A 3 23.64 -24.85 6.48
C ARG A 3 23.64 -24.23 5.08
N LEU A 4 23.54 -25.02 4.01
CA LEU A 4 23.54 -24.49 2.63
C LEU A 4 22.20 -23.82 2.24
N ALA A 5 21.09 -24.24 2.85
CA ALA A 5 19.77 -23.63 2.62
C ALA A 5 19.68 -22.19 3.18
N ILE A 6 20.50 -21.86 4.18
CA ILE A 6 20.51 -20.54 4.84
C ILE A 6 21.18 -19.49 3.94
N SER A 7 22.27 -19.84 3.25
CA SER A 7 22.94 -18.93 2.31
C SER A 7 22.10 -18.63 1.07
N GLY A 8 21.37 -19.62 0.53
CA GLY A 8 20.46 -19.40 -0.60
C GLY A 8 19.24 -18.55 -0.26
N GLN A 9 18.77 -18.61 0.99
CA GLN A 9 17.68 -17.75 1.47
C GLN A 9 18.10 -16.28 1.65
N LEU A 10 19.35 -16.02 2.03
CA LEU A 10 19.87 -14.65 2.15
C LEU A 10 19.84 -13.91 0.81
N VAL A 11 20.39 -14.54 -0.23
CA VAL A 11 20.46 -13.96 -1.60
C VAL A 11 19.07 -13.70 -2.18
N GLY A 12 18.09 -14.57 -1.88
CA GLY A 12 16.70 -14.37 -2.29
C GLY A 12 16.00 -13.23 -1.56
N ALA A 13 16.32 -13.03 -0.28
CA ALA A 13 15.76 -11.94 0.54
C ALA A 13 16.24 -10.57 0.05
N ASP A 14 17.53 -10.44 -0.28
CA ASP A 14 18.10 -9.18 -0.81
C ASP A 14 17.45 -8.79 -2.14
N ARG A 15 17.27 -9.75 -3.06
CA ARG A 15 16.60 -9.49 -4.34
C ARG A 15 15.14 -9.06 -4.17
N GLN A 16 14.46 -9.56 -3.13
CA GLN A 16 13.08 -9.18 -2.83
C GLN A 16 13.01 -7.76 -2.23
N LEU A 17 13.94 -7.41 -1.35
CA LEU A 17 14.07 -6.08 -0.78
C LEU A 17 14.32 -5.04 -1.87
N VAL A 18 15.25 -5.31 -2.78
CA VAL A 18 15.57 -4.42 -3.91
C VAL A 18 14.35 -4.17 -4.78
N LYS A 19 13.55 -5.21 -5.09
CA LYS A 19 12.30 -5.04 -5.87
C LYS A 19 11.28 -4.16 -5.14
N MET A 20 11.16 -4.32 -3.83
CA MET A 20 10.22 -3.54 -3.03
C MET A 20 10.63 -2.07 -2.96
N VAL A 21 11.92 -1.81 -2.72
CA VAL A 21 12.49 -0.45 -2.72
C VAL A 21 12.34 0.20 -4.09
N CYS A 22 12.58 -0.55 -5.18
CA CYS A 22 12.43 -0.04 -6.54
C CYS A 22 10.97 0.35 -6.87
N LEU A 23 10.00 -0.49 -6.49
CA LEU A 23 8.57 -0.17 -6.65
C LEU A 23 8.16 1.05 -5.81
N GLN A 24 8.64 1.13 -4.57
CA GLN A 24 8.38 2.27 -3.70
C GLN A 24 8.96 3.57 -4.26
N LEU A 25 10.21 3.55 -4.73
CA LEU A 25 10.85 4.68 -5.38
C LEU A 25 10.09 5.12 -6.63
N THR A 26 9.63 4.17 -7.44
CA THR A 26 8.84 4.46 -8.64
C THR A 26 7.54 5.19 -8.28
N LEU A 27 6.82 4.74 -7.25
CA LEU A 27 5.61 5.42 -6.79
C LEU A 27 5.88 6.82 -6.23
N VAL A 28 6.96 6.99 -5.47
CA VAL A 28 7.38 8.30 -4.95
C VAL A 28 7.69 9.26 -6.09
N VAL A 29 8.45 8.82 -7.10
CA VAL A 29 8.78 9.65 -8.27
C VAL A 29 7.51 10.02 -9.05
N LEU A 30 6.62 9.06 -9.29
CA LEU A 30 5.34 9.31 -9.99
C LEU A 30 4.43 10.28 -9.23
N ALA A 31 4.45 10.27 -7.90
CA ALA A 31 3.68 11.21 -7.08
C ALA A 31 4.36 12.59 -6.97
N ALA A 32 5.70 12.64 -6.95
CA ALA A 32 6.45 13.88 -6.79
C ALA A 32 6.48 14.73 -8.06
N ILE A 33 6.52 14.12 -9.25
CA ILE A 33 6.59 14.85 -10.53
C ILE A 33 5.41 15.82 -10.72
N PRO A 34 4.13 15.38 -10.61
CA PRO A 34 2.97 16.27 -10.79
C PRO A 34 2.98 17.43 -9.79
N TYR A 35 3.35 17.16 -8.54
CA TYR A 35 3.44 18.17 -7.50
C TYR A 35 4.55 19.20 -7.76
N GLY A 36 5.71 18.74 -8.23
CA GLY A 36 6.81 19.60 -8.64
C GLY A 36 6.40 20.52 -9.81
N ILE A 37 5.78 19.96 -10.85
CA ILE A 37 5.29 20.72 -12.01
C ILE A 37 4.30 21.80 -11.58
N TYR A 38 3.33 21.46 -10.70
CA TYR A 38 2.36 22.42 -10.17
C TYR A 38 3.03 23.59 -9.43
N ASN A 39 3.96 23.30 -8.52
CA ASN A 39 4.67 24.33 -7.77
C ASN A 39 5.51 25.23 -8.68
N THR A 40 6.22 24.67 -9.66
CA THR A 40 6.98 25.45 -10.64
C THR A 40 6.04 26.34 -11.47
N TYR A 41 4.88 25.83 -11.86
CA TYR A 41 3.86 26.59 -12.58
C TYR A 41 3.31 27.76 -11.74
N ILE A 42 2.98 27.54 -10.46
CA ILE A 42 2.52 28.62 -9.56
C ILE A 42 3.59 29.70 -9.41
N LEU A 43 4.84 29.31 -9.16
CA LEU A 43 5.95 30.26 -9.00
C LEU A 43 6.17 31.08 -10.28
N SER A 44 6.04 30.44 -11.45
CA SER A 44 6.22 31.10 -12.75
C SER A 44 5.06 32.04 -13.11
N THR A 45 3.86 31.77 -12.60
CA THR A 45 2.64 32.52 -12.94
C THR A 45 2.17 33.46 -11.83
N SER A 46 2.95 33.63 -10.75
CA SER A 46 2.55 34.39 -9.56
C SER A 46 2.18 35.86 -9.86
N ASN A 47 2.78 36.44 -10.89
CA ASN A 47 2.61 37.85 -11.26
C ASN A 47 1.58 38.07 -12.37
N ARG A 48 0.87 37.03 -12.82
CA ARG A 48 -0.16 37.15 -13.86
C ARG A 48 -1.54 37.18 -13.20
N ASN A 49 -2.40 38.08 -13.67
CA ASN A 49 -3.82 38.06 -13.30
C ASN A 49 -4.46 36.81 -13.90
N LYS A 50 -5.06 35.98 -13.03
CA LYS A 50 -5.72 34.73 -13.41
C LYS A 50 -7.22 34.96 -13.55
N THR A 51 -7.84 34.28 -14.52
CA THR A 51 -9.30 34.27 -14.64
C THR A 51 -9.92 33.28 -13.64
N ALA A 52 -11.21 33.41 -13.36
CA ALA A 52 -11.91 32.48 -12.46
C ALA A 52 -11.80 31.02 -12.92
N GLU A 53 -11.93 30.77 -14.23
CA GLU A 53 -11.80 29.42 -14.81
C GLU A 53 -10.39 28.83 -14.60
N GLN A 54 -9.34 29.66 -14.69
CA GLN A 54 -7.97 29.21 -14.44
C GLN A 54 -7.76 28.83 -12.98
N ILE A 55 -8.36 29.58 -12.05
CA ILE A 55 -8.29 29.27 -10.61
C ILE A 55 -8.96 27.93 -10.31
N ASP A 56 -10.13 27.67 -10.91
CA ASP A 56 -10.84 26.39 -10.74
C ASP A 56 -10.04 25.21 -11.29
N GLN A 57 -9.39 25.37 -12.45
CA GLN A 57 -8.51 24.34 -13.01
C GLN A 57 -7.29 24.08 -12.12
N GLU A 58 -6.66 25.13 -11.59
CA GLU A 58 -5.55 25.01 -10.65
C GLU A 58 -5.97 24.27 -9.37
N PHE A 59 -7.16 24.55 -8.85
CA PHE A 59 -7.70 23.87 -7.68
C PHE A 59 -7.97 22.38 -7.93
N LEU A 60 -8.55 22.04 -9.09
CA LEU A 60 -8.72 20.65 -9.49
C LEU A 60 -7.38 19.93 -9.61
N PHE A 61 -6.39 20.55 -10.25
CA PHE A 61 -5.05 19.97 -10.38
C PHE A 61 -4.38 19.75 -9.03
N LEU A 62 -4.46 20.73 -8.12
CA LEU A 62 -3.96 20.60 -6.75
C LEU A 62 -4.64 19.45 -6.01
N THR A 63 -5.96 19.32 -6.15
CA THR A 63 -6.73 18.25 -5.50
C THR A 63 -6.30 16.89 -6.03
N THR A 64 -6.19 16.73 -7.35
CA THR A 64 -5.75 15.47 -7.98
C THR A 64 -4.32 15.09 -7.57
N THR A 65 -3.39 16.05 -7.58
CA THR A 65 -2.00 15.79 -7.17
C THR A 65 -1.88 15.45 -5.68
N SER A 66 -2.70 16.09 -4.84
CA SER A 66 -2.78 15.76 -3.40
C SER A 66 -3.32 14.35 -3.17
N LEU A 67 -4.36 13.95 -3.91
CA LEU A 67 -4.90 12.59 -3.87
C LEU A 67 -3.88 11.53 -4.31
N LEU A 68 -3.07 11.83 -5.34
CA LEU A 68 -1.96 10.96 -5.74
C LEU A 68 -0.91 10.80 -4.63
N GLY A 69 -0.61 11.87 -3.90
CA GLY A 69 0.26 11.82 -2.72
C GLY A 69 -0.29 10.90 -1.63
N LEU A 70 -1.58 10.99 -1.31
CA LEU A 70 -2.25 10.10 -0.36
C LEU A 70 -2.28 8.66 -0.85
N PHE A 71 -2.48 8.44 -2.16
CA PHE A 71 -2.43 7.12 -2.76
C PHE A 71 -1.05 6.49 -2.61
N ASN A 72 0.03 7.26 -2.57
CA ASN A 72 1.37 6.72 -2.32
C ASN A 72 1.49 6.13 -0.89
N PHE A 73 0.92 6.79 0.11
CA PHE A 73 0.87 6.25 1.48
C PHE A 73 0.08 4.94 1.56
N GLY A 74 -1.12 4.88 0.97
CA GLY A 74 -1.91 3.65 0.93
C GLY A 74 -1.29 2.56 0.05
N GLY A 75 -0.75 2.96 -1.10
CA GLY A 75 -0.10 2.10 -2.09
C GLY A 75 1.14 1.40 -1.55
N SER A 76 1.87 2.04 -0.63
CA SER A 76 2.99 1.44 0.08
C SER A 76 2.58 0.09 0.70
N PHE A 77 1.44 0.03 1.41
CA PHE A 77 0.92 -1.20 1.99
C PHE A 77 0.65 -2.29 0.94
N TYR A 78 0.09 -1.91 -0.22
CA TYR A 78 -0.14 -2.83 -1.34
C TYR A 78 1.17 -3.32 -1.97
N VAL A 79 2.20 -2.47 -2.07
CA VAL A 79 3.54 -2.86 -2.53
C VAL A 79 4.14 -3.89 -1.58
N PHE A 80 4.02 -3.68 -0.26
CA PHE A 80 4.46 -4.66 0.75
C PHE A 80 3.72 -6.01 0.60
N LEU A 81 2.40 -5.98 0.39
CA LEU A 81 1.56 -7.16 0.14
C LEU A 81 1.91 -7.88 -1.18
N ALA A 82 2.20 -7.13 -2.24
CA ALA A 82 2.47 -7.67 -3.56
C ALA A 82 3.90 -8.24 -3.66
N ALA A 83 4.89 -7.52 -3.12
CA ALA A 83 6.30 -7.88 -3.25
C ALA A 83 6.73 -9.00 -2.29
N SER A 84 6.10 -9.13 -1.11
CA SER A 84 6.56 -10.06 -0.07
C SER A 84 5.68 -11.28 0.12
N ARG A 85 6.17 -12.44 -0.35
CA ARG A 85 5.57 -13.75 -0.06
C ARG A 85 5.50 -14.03 1.44
N ARG A 86 6.54 -13.64 2.18
CA ARG A 86 6.63 -13.79 3.64
C ARG A 86 5.61 -12.91 4.36
N PHE A 87 5.42 -11.67 3.91
CA PHE A 87 4.39 -10.78 4.47
C PHE A 87 2.99 -11.33 4.20
N ARG A 88 2.71 -11.82 2.99
CA ARG A 88 1.44 -12.50 2.68
C ARG A 88 1.16 -13.71 3.57
N GLN A 89 2.18 -14.53 3.86
CA GLN A 89 2.04 -15.66 4.77
C GLN A 89 1.72 -15.20 6.19
N ILE A 90 2.43 -14.20 6.71
CA ILE A 90 2.19 -13.64 8.05
C ILE A 90 0.79 -13.02 8.16
N VAL A 91 0.37 -12.23 7.16
CA VAL A 91 -0.96 -11.61 7.11
C VAL A 91 -2.04 -12.70 7.03
N ARG A 92 -1.85 -13.72 6.19
CA ARG A 92 -2.77 -14.84 6.07
C ARG A 92 -2.88 -15.61 7.39
N GLU A 93 -1.77 -15.89 8.06
CA GLU A 93 -1.78 -16.55 9.37
C GLU A 93 -2.51 -15.70 10.41
N ARG A 94 -2.22 -14.40 10.49
CA ARG A 94 -2.86 -13.50 11.46
C ARG A 94 -4.36 -13.33 11.21
N LEU A 95 -4.79 -13.14 9.95
CA LEU A 95 -6.22 -13.01 9.61
C LEU A 95 -6.98 -14.34 9.71
N PHE A 96 -6.43 -15.44 9.18
CA PHE A 96 -7.14 -16.72 9.12
C PHE A 96 -7.02 -17.56 10.41
N CYS A 97 -5.96 -17.43 11.21
CA CYS A 97 -5.96 -18.06 12.55
C CYS A 97 -7.02 -17.46 13.46
N TYR A 98 -7.36 -16.17 13.29
CA TYR A 98 -8.43 -15.55 14.07
C TYR A 98 -9.79 -16.20 13.78
N CYS A 99 -10.07 -16.55 12.53
CA CYS A 99 -11.27 -17.31 12.16
C CYS A 99 -11.25 -18.75 12.69
N LYS A 100 -10.09 -19.41 12.68
CA LYS A 100 -9.96 -20.79 13.17
C LYS A 100 -10.15 -20.89 14.69
N VAL A 101 -9.66 -19.90 15.45
CA VAL A 101 -9.84 -19.81 16.91
C VAL A 101 -11.29 -19.42 17.26
N ARG A 102 -11.92 -18.51 16.51
CA ARG A 102 -13.33 -18.12 16.76
C ARG A 102 -14.31 -19.29 16.55
N ASN A 103 -14.06 -20.15 15.56
CA ASN A 103 -14.86 -21.36 15.34
C ASN A 103 -14.63 -22.46 16.38
N ALA A 104 -13.51 -22.42 17.12
CA ALA A 104 -13.24 -23.36 18.20
C ALA A 104 -13.86 -22.94 19.55
N ILE A 105 -14.14 -21.64 19.74
CA ILE A 105 -14.66 -21.07 21.00
C ILE A 105 -16.21 -21.07 21.05
N ILE A 106 -16.89 -21.30 19.91
CA ILE A 106 -18.34 -21.53 19.88
C ILE A 106 -18.60 -23.02 19.59
N PRO A 107 -18.35 -23.96 20.52
CA PRO A 107 -18.84 -25.31 20.39
C PRO A 107 -20.35 -25.30 20.61
N ASN A 108 -21.10 -25.53 19.53
CA ASN A 108 -22.43 -26.16 19.48
C ASN A 108 -23.18 -26.26 20.83
N THR A 109 -23.75 -25.16 21.32
CA THR A 109 -24.75 -25.18 22.41
C THR A 109 -26.19 -25.33 21.90
N MET A 110 -26.39 -25.64 20.61
CA MET A 110 -27.71 -25.84 20.01
C MET A 110 -27.81 -27.19 19.30
N SER A 111 -27.83 -28.29 20.07
CA SER A 111 -28.44 -29.54 19.60
C SER A 111 -28.90 -30.41 20.78
N SER A 112 -29.70 -29.84 21.67
CA SER A 112 -30.49 -30.61 22.64
C SER A 112 -31.85 -29.95 22.86
N LYS A 113 -32.71 -30.10 21.87
CA LYS A 113 -34.18 -30.09 21.99
C LYS A 113 -34.61 -31.13 20.96
N GLY A 114 -35.01 -32.34 21.30
CA GLY A 114 -35.91 -32.73 22.37
C GLY A 114 -36.88 -33.68 21.66
N GLN A 115 -36.54 -34.97 21.67
CA GLN A 115 -37.49 -36.01 21.28
C GLN A 115 -38.43 -36.21 22.47
N THR A 116 -39.70 -35.87 22.27
CA THR A 116 -40.85 -36.45 22.96
C THR A 116 -42.00 -36.49 21.98
#